data_AF-A0A2M8Q7U9-F1
#
_entry.id   AF-A0A2M8Q7U9-F1
#
_cell.length_a   1.000
_cell.length_b   1.000
_cell.length_c   1.000
_cell.angle_alpha   90.00
_cell.angle_beta   90.00
_cell.angle_gamma   90.00
#
_symmetry.space_group_name_H-M   'P 1'
#
loop_
_entity.id
_entity.type
_entity.pdbx_description
1 polymer ?
#
loop_
_entity_poly.entity_id
_entity_poly.type
_entity_poly.pdbx_seq_one_letter_code
_entity_poly.pdbx_strand_id
1 'polypeptide(L)'
;MTYALYECSDPACRFRFPAAEAQMRKGRCPWCGEPVILLHHLPTPTERRASERDAPRATLPFAALLDNVRSAFNVGSIFRSADGAGLRHLYL
;
A
#
# COMPACT_ATOMS: atom_id res chain seq x y z
N MET A 1 -4.26 15.68 -0.33
CA MET A 1 -5.20 14.78 -1.05
C MET A 1 -5.35 13.53 -0.21
N THR A 2 -6.59 13.13 0.11
CA THR A 2 -6.86 11.94 0.93
C THR A 2 -6.89 10.70 0.04
N TYR A 3 -6.15 9.68 0.43
CA TYR A 3 -6.15 8.37 -0.20
C TYR A 3 -6.86 7.37 0.69
N ALA A 4 -7.48 6.36 0.09
CA ALA A 4 -8.08 5.27 0.82
C ALA A 4 -7.91 3.95 0.08
N LEU A 5 -7.99 2.85 0.84
CA LEU A 5 -8.10 1.50 0.33
C LEU A 5 -9.57 1.18 0.07
N TYR A 6 -9.87 0.72 -1.14
CA TYR A 6 -11.18 0.28 -1.57
C TYR A 6 -11.16 -1.22 -1.87
N GLU A 7 -12.30 -1.88 -1.67
CA GLU A 7 -12.52 -3.28 -2.05
C GLU A 7 -13.82 -3.41 -2.86
N CYS A 8 -13.82 -4.25 -3.90
CA CYS A 8 -15.04 -4.58 -4.62
C CYS A 8 -16.04 -5.33 -3.72
N SER A 9 -17.31 -4.93 -3.73
CA SER A 9 -18.37 -5.57 -2.94
C SER A 9 -18.77 -6.96 -3.44
N ASP A 10 -18.41 -7.30 -4.69
CA ASP A 10 -18.66 -8.63 -5.24
C ASP A 10 -17.71 -9.66 -4.58
N PRO A 11 -18.25 -10.69 -3.88
CA PRO A 11 -17.45 -11.69 -3.18
C PRO A 11 -16.60 -12.55 -4.13
N ALA A 12 -16.96 -12.63 -5.43
CA ALA A 12 -16.15 -13.33 -6.42
C ALA A 12 -14.95 -12.49 -6.89
N CYS A 13 -15.10 -11.16 -6.97
CA CYS A 13 -14.04 -10.26 -7.41
C CYS A 13 -13.07 -9.86 -6.28
N ARG A 14 -13.60 -9.29 -5.19
CA ARG A 14 -12.82 -8.78 -4.04
C ARG A 14 -11.57 -7.96 -4.41
N PHE A 15 -11.60 -7.26 -5.54
CA PHE A 15 -10.43 -6.51 -5.99
C PHE A 15 -10.18 -5.35 -5.03
N ARG A 16 -8.99 -5.34 -4.42
CA ARG A 16 -8.52 -4.30 -3.49
C ARG A 16 -7.51 -3.39 -4.16
N PHE A 17 -7.66 -2.08 -3.98
CA PHE A 17 -6.76 -1.09 -4.56
C PHE A 17 -6.79 0.25 -3.80
N PRO A 18 -5.66 0.97 -3.74
CA PRO A 18 -5.64 2.34 -3.26
C PRO A 18 -6.13 3.31 -4.34
N ALA A 19 -6.87 4.35 -3.95
CA ALA A 19 -7.24 5.45 -4.84
C ALA A 19 -7.41 6.76 -4.06
N ALA A 20 -7.23 7.90 -4.73
CA ALA A 20 -7.63 9.18 -4.15
C ALA A 20 -9.15 9.24 -4.09
N GLU A 21 -9.71 9.74 -2.99
CA GLU A 21 -11.17 9.81 -2.82
C GLU A 21 -11.85 10.60 -3.94
N ALA A 22 -11.18 11.64 -4.44
CA ALA A 22 -11.66 12.45 -5.57
C ALA A 22 -11.77 11.66 -6.88
N GLN A 23 -10.97 10.60 -7.08
CA GLN A 23 -11.04 9.73 -8.25
C GLN A 23 -12.16 8.68 -8.12
N MET A 24 -12.60 8.40 -6.89
CA MET A 24 -13.60 7.38 -6.58
C MET A 24 -15.05 7.89 -6.60
N ARG A 25 -15.31 9.06 -7.19
CA ARG A 25 -16.66 9.65 -7.30
C ARG A 25 -17.71 8.73 -7.91
N LYS A 26 -17.32 7.83 -8.83
CA LYS A 26 -18.23 6.86 -9.45
C LYS A 26 -18.41 5.58 -8.63
N GLY A 27 -17.55 5.32 -7.64
CA GLY A 27 -17.65 4.17 -6.74
C GLY A 27 -17.63 2.81 -7.43
N ARG A 28 -16.92 2.67 -8.56
CA ARG A 28 -16.87 1.41 -9.34
C ARG A 28 -15.50 0.77 -9.32
N CYS A 29 -15.52 -0.55 -9.28
CA CYS A 29 -14.34 -1.40 -9.38
C CYS A 29 -13.74 -1.28 -10.79
N PRO A 30 -12.44 -1.00 -10.93
CA PRO A 30 -11.78 -0.92 -12.25
C PRO A 30 -11.52 -2.30 -12.87
N TRP A 31 -11.77 -3.39 -12.14
CA TRP A 31 -11.61 -4.76 -12.64
C TRP A 31 -12.91 -5.29 -13.25
N CYS A 32 -14.01 -5.27 -12.49
CA CYS A 32 -15.30 -5.85 -12.93
C CYS A 32 -16.44 -4.82 -13.10
N GLY A 33 -16.28 -3.58 -12.64
CA GLY A 33 -17.31 -2.53 -12.74
C GLY A 33 -18.34 -2.50 -11.61
N GLU A 34 -18.37 -3.50 -10.72
CA GLU A 34 -19.25 -3.56 -9.55
C GLU A 34 -18.91 -2.47 -8.51
N PRO A 35 -19.83 -2.14 -7.59
CA PRO A 35 -19.58 -1.19 -6.52
C PRO A 35 -18.36 -1.55 -5.67
N VAL A 36 -17.78 -0.53 -5.03
CA VAL A 36 -16.71 -0.70 -4.05
C VAL A 36 -17.12 -0.18 -2.69
N ILE A 37 -16.55 -0.78 -1.66
CA ILE A 37 -16.61 -0.32 -0.28
C ILE A 37 -15.28 0.33 0.11
N LEU A 38 -15.34 1.38 0.92
CA LEU A 38 -14.17 1.99 1.54
C LEU A 38 -13.76 1.12 2.74
N LEU A 39 -12.54 0.58 2.72
CA LEU A 39 -12.01 -0.22 3.83
C LEU A 39 -11.24 0.62 4.84
N HIS A 40 -10.37 1.52 4.36
CA HIS A 40 -9.48 2.27 5.25
C HIS A 40 -9.01 3.58 4.61
N HIS A 41 -9.08 4.69 5.34
CA HIS A 41 -8.41 5.92 4.93
C HIS A 41 -6.92 5.79 5.19
N LEU A 42 -6.10 6.04 4.17
CA LEU A 42 -4.66 6.07 4.31
C LEU A 42 -4.24 7.42 4.88
N PRO A 43 -3.40 7.45 5.93
CA PRO A 43 -2.85 8.70 6.42
C PRO A 43 -2.10 9.39 5.28
N THR A 44 -2.27 10.70 5.15
CA THR A 44 -1.47 11.46 4.19
C THR A 44 -0.01 11.26 4.58
N PRO A 45 0.88 10.81 3.66
CA PRO A 45 2.29 10.71 3.95
C PRO A 45 2.76 12.10 4.38
N THR A 46 2.99 12.29 5.67
CA THR A 46 3.77 13.42 6.11
C THR A 46 5.20 13.01 5.80
N GLU A 47 5.82 13.67 4.83
CA GLU A 47 7.27 13.66 4.73
C GLU A 47 7.78 14.28 6.03
N ARG A 48 7.94 13.45 7.07
CA ARG A 48 8.78 13.82 8.19
C ARG A 48 10.16 13.97 7.58
N ARG A 49 10.56 15.21 7.33
CA ARG A 49 11.98 15.56 7.28
C ARG A 49 12.52 15.13 8.64
N ALA A 50 13.06 13.92 8.71
CA ALA A 50 13.82 13.52 9.87
C ALA A 50 14.90 14.59 10.03
N SER A 51 14.82 15.38 11.09
CA SER A 51 16.01 16.13 11.52
C SER A 51 17.05 15.05 11.81
N GLU A 52 18.08 14.99 10.97
CA GLU A 52 19.11 13.94 10.92
C GLU A 52 19.90 13.73 12.23
N ARG A 53 19.53 14.42 13.31
CA ARG A 53 20.41 14.67 14.45
C ARG A 53 20.05 14.03 15.79
N ASP A 54 18.91 13.34 15.97
CA ASP A 54 18.59 12.94 17.37
C ASP A 54 17.75 11.67 17.59
N ALA A 55 17.63 10.79 16.59
CA ALA A 55 17.07 9.46 16.85
C ALA A 55 18.21 8.45 16.98
N PRO A 56 18.36 7.72 18.10
CA PRO A 56 19.19 6.52 18.10
C PRO A 56 18.70 5.65 16.95
N ARG A 57 19.64 5.14 16.15
CA ARG A 57 19.39 4.25 15.01
C ARG A 57 18.84 2.94 15.57
N ALA A 58 17.58 2.95 15.97
CA ALA A 58 16.87 1.82 16.47
C ALA A 58 16.74 0.85 15.29
N THR A 59 17.63 -0.13 15.24
CA THR A 59 17.52 -1.31 14.40
C THR A 59 16.43 -2.20 14.99
N LEU A 60 15.21 -1.68 15.07
CA LEU A 60 14.05 -2.54 15.28
C LEU A 60 13.99 -3.45 14.05
N PRO A 61 13.83 -4.78 14.21
CA PRO A 61 13.61 -5.63 13.07
C PRO A 61 12.29 -5.23 12.40
N PHE A 62 12.36 -4.52 11.28
CA PHE A 62 11.18 -4.20 10.48
C PHE A 62 10.99 -5.27 9.40
N ALA A 63 9.74 -5.67 9.24
CA ALA A 63 9.25 -6.52 8.17
C ALA A 63 8.21 -5.73 7.37
N ALA A 64 7.99 -6.12 6.12
CA ALA A 64 6.92 -5.54 5.31
C ALA A 64 5.91 -6.60 4.86
N LEU A 65 4.67 -6.18 4.67
CA LEU A 65 3.60 -6.97 4.06
C LEU A 65 3.34 -6.43 2.66
N LEU A 66 3.42 -7.31 1.67
CA LEU A 66 3.21 -7.02 0.26
C LEU A 66 1.79 -7.43 -0.13
N ASP A 67 0.82 -6.55 0.12
CA ASP A 67 -0.55 -6.80 -0.29
C ASP A 67 -0.75 -6.54 -1.80
N ASN A 68 -1.47 -7.44 -2.48
CA ASN A 68 -1.92 -7.26 -3.88
C ASN A 68 -0.82 -7.05 -4.94
N VAL A 69 0.32 -7.74 -4.83
CA VAL A 69 1.36 -7.69 -5.88
C VAL A 69 0.87 -8.38 -7.17
N ARG A 70 0.72 -7.62 -8.26
CA ARG A 70 0.22 -8.11 -9.56
C ARG A 70 1.19 -7.97 -10.73
N SER A 71 2.31 -7.30 -10.51
CA SER A 71 3.34 -7.12 -11.53
C SER A 71 4.55 -7.96 -11.15
N ALA A 72 4.80 -9.03 -11.90
CA ALA A 72 6.01 -9.85 -11.76
C ALA A 72 7.29 -9.00 -11.96
N PHE A 73 7.23 -7.98 -12.83
CA PHE A 73 8.33 -7.05 -13.04
C PHE A 73 8.67 -6.21 -11.80
N ASN A 74 7.68 -5.93 -10.94
CA ASN A 74 7.89 -5.19 -9.69
C ASN A 74 8.44 -6.09 -8.57
N VAL A 75 8.26 -7.41 -8.65
CA VAL A 75 8.71 -8.33 -7.59
C VAL A 75 10.22 -8.21 -7.39
N GLY A 76 11.00 -8.25 -8.48
CA GLY A 76 12.45 -8.16 -8.39
C GLY A 76 12.95 -6.84 -7.79
N SER A 77 12.30 -5.72 -8.11
CA SER A 77 12.68 -4.41 -7.54
C SER A 77 12.29 -4.30 -6.06
N ILE A 78 11.12 -4.79 -5.66
CA ILE A 78 10.70 -4.81 -4.25
C ILE A 78 11.69 -5.59 -3.39
N PHE A 79 12.08 -6.79 -3.83
CA PHE A 79 13.01 -7.64 -3.07
C PHE A 79 14.40 -7.02 -2.97
N ARG A 80 14.94 -6.45 -4.06
CA ARG A 80 16.23 -5.74 -4.03
C ARG A 80 16.21 -4.53 -3.12
N SER A 81 15.13 -3.75 -3.15
CA SER A 81 14.95 -2.60 -2.24
C SER A 81 14.84 -3.04 -0.79
N ALA A 82 14.16 -4.16 -0.51
CA ALA A 82 14.01 -4.70 0.83
C ALA A 82 15.35 -5.17 1.41
N ASP A 83 16.16 -5.87 0.60
CA ASP A 83 17.52 -6.28 0.95
C ASP A 83 18.42 -5.06 1.26
N GLY A 84 18.47 -4.08 0.33
CA GLY A 84 19.25 -2.86 0.52
C GLY A 84 18.80 -2.00 1.69
N ALA A 85 17.51 -2.05 2.06
CA ALA A 85 16.97 -1.38 3.23
C ALA A 85 17.15 -2.18 4.54
N GLY A 86 17.63 -3.42 4.50
CA GLY A 86 17.84 -4.26 5.68
C GLY A 86 16.56 -4.83 6.30
N LEU A 87 15.50 -5.05 5.50
CA LEU A 87 14.27 -5.70 5.96
C LEU A 87 14.57 -7.13 6.40
N ARG A 88 13.99 -7.53 7.53
CA ARG A 88 14.17 -8.89 8.07
C ARG A 88 13.27 -9.92 7.39
N HIS A 89 12.10 -9.49 6.92
CA HIS A 89 11.13 -10.38 6.31
C HIS A 89 10.17 -9.60 5.39
N LEU A 90 9.73 -10.28 4.33
CA LEU A 90 8.64 -9.85 3.44
C LEU A 90 7.53 -10.89 3.52
N TYR A 91 6.37 -10.50 4.03
CA TYR A 91 5.14 -11.30 3.94
C TYR A 91 4.45 -10.97 2.62
N LEU A 92 3.86 -11.98 1.98
CA LEU A 92 3.01 -11.82 0.79
C LEU A 92 1.57 -12.23 1.11
#